data_AF-A0A1P8X2C9-F1
#
_entry.id   AF-A0A1P8X2C9-F1
#
_cell.length_a   1.000
_cell.length_b   1.000
_cell.length_c   1.000
_cell.angle_alpha   90.00
_cell.angle_beta   90.00
_cell.angle_gamma   90.00
#
_symmetry.space_group_name_H-M   'P 1'
#
loop_
_entity.id
_entity.type
_entity.pdbx_description
1 polymer ?
#
loop_
_entity_poly.entity_id
_entity_poly.type
_entity_poly.pdbx_seq_one_letter_code
_entity_poly.pdbx_strand_id
1 'polypeptide(L)'
;MIRALLLSVLALLTTPAPAQELEDFASGCADDSGGDRCSDAAVKAWHDRYGLRPAETMAAEGTAVRRMLYVDGYGRDVLAISAIRAKGVPPVIEIRQPRGKDGAQPTTWTRPIPEKAWDRILGDAAIAHRRLVPETKPGDEVNVCLHAWVSRFESADPRQLAQFVVGQMWLDPESRAMTASACEGGPTDRFGATLAEVAAETFGECSSIDADRMRHGIALIEACMGLRGDTIAAGHVMSIYRDLYPLIFRAEEEGKSWPDLLRADFNLASQGLKEGEQADWDSLRALFAKADNVYFDVEQATGLDADRVEMLATFGWADRSTGTGAKKPERHTRKLRLMWVRQTGDWVVDQIRLAD
;
A
#
# COMPACT_ATOMS: atom_id res chain seq x y z
N MET A 1 -45.74 -54.12 -26.82
CA MET A 1 -46.88 -53.30 -26.33
C MET A 1 -46.32 -52.31 -25.31
N ILE A 2 -46.06 -51.06 -25.71
CA ILE A 2 -46.96 -49.89 -25.57
C ILE A 2 -46.82 -49.21 -24.19
N ARG A 3 -46.26 -47.98 -24.22
CA ARG A 3 -46.54 -46.76 -23.41
C ARG A 3 -46.16 -46.78 -21.91
N ALA A 4 -45.79 -45.68 -21.27
CA ALA A 4 -45.54 -44.28 -21.64
C ALA A 4 -45.00 -43.51 -20.41
N LEU A 5 -44.33 -42.38 -20.69
CA LEU A 5 -44.22 -41.13 -19.91
C LEU A 5 -43.89 -41.19 -18.40
N LEU A 6 -42.78 -40.55 -18.02
CA LEU A 6 -42.86 -39.18 -17.47
C LEU A 6 -41.49 -38.48 -17.53
N LEU A 7 -41.35 -37.58 -18.51
CA LEU A 7 -40.45 -36.44 -18.49
C LEU A 7 -41.07 -35.39 -17.55
N SER A 8 -40.34 -34.90 -16.55
CA SER A 8 -40.63 -33.60 -15.92
C SER A 8 -39.40 -33.03 -15.22
N VAL A 9 -38.81 -32.04 -15.90
CA VAL A 9 -38.19 -30.81 -15.34
C VAL A 9 -36.93 -30.98 -14.49
N LEU A 10 -35.81 -31.15 -15.20
CA LEU A 10 -34.49 -30.71 -14.77
C LEU A 10 -34.38 -29.21 -15.12
N ALA A 11 -34.76 -28.33 -14.19
CA ALA A 11 -34.52 -26.89 -14.28
C ALA A 11 -34.12 -26.36 -12.89
N LEU A 12 -33.08 -26.96 -12.33
CA LEU A 12 -32.32 -26.34 -11.25
C LEU A 12 -31.38 -25.31 -11.88
N LEU A 13 -31.86 -24.06 -11.88
CA LEU A 13 -31.10 -22.82 -11.70
C LEU A 13 -29.58 -23.02 -11.57
N THR A 14 -28.89 -23.16 -12.69
CA THR A 14 -27.45 -22.88 -12.78
C THR A 14 -27.32 -21.37 -12.89
N THR A 15 -27.18 -20.69 -11.75
CA THR A 15 -26.63 -19.33 -11.75
C THR A 15 -25.21 -19.42 -12.33
N PRO A 16 -24.89 -18.68 -13.40
CA PRO A 16 -23.54 -18.67 -13.95
C PRO A 16 -22.66 -17.82 -13.03
N ALA A 17 -21.89 -18.46 -12.16
CA ALA A 17 -20.66 -17.91 -11.59
C ALA A 17 -19.79 -19.12 -11.24
N PRO A 18 -18.69 -19.39 -11.99
CA PRO A 18 -17.39 -18.85 -11.61
C PRO A 18 -16.35 -18.74 -12.78
N ALA A 19 -16.78 -18.50 -14.02
CA ALA A 19 -15.83 -18.41 -15.14
C ALA A 19 -15.06 -17.06 -15.16
N GLN A 20 -15.73 -15.99 -14.73
CA GLN A 20 -15.21 -14.62 -14.78
C GLN A 20 -14.17 -14.37 -13.67
N GLU A 21 -14.41 -14.86 -12.44
CA GLU A 21 -13.44 -14.74 -11.32
C GLU A 21 -12.11 -15.44 -11.61
N LEU A 22 -12.12 -16.55 -12.36
CA LEU A 22 -10.91 -17.26 -12.77
C LEU A 22 -10.15 -16.53 -13.89
N GLU A 23 -10.85 -15.89 -14.82
CA GLU A 23 -10.23 -15.05 -15.87
C GLU A 23 -9.68 -13.73 -15.31
N ASP A 24 -10.35 -13.13 -14.32
CA ASP A 24 -9.91 -11.89 -13.66
C ASP A 24 -8.67 -12.11 -12.77
N PHE A 25 -8.59 -13.26 -12.10
CA PHE A 25 -7.40 -13.67 -11.35
C PHE A 25 -6.24 -14.04 -12.29
N ALA A 26 -6.53 -14.77 -13.38
CA ALA A 26 -5.53 -15.14 -14.39
C ALA A 26 -5.08 -13.95 -15.27
N SER A 27 -5.81 -12.83 -15.26
CA SER A 27 -5.44 -11.61 -16.00
C SER A 27 -4.68 -10.60 -15.16
N GLY A 28 -4.43 -10.87 -13.88
CA GLY A 28 -3.69 -10.00 -12.96
C GLY A 28 -4.51 -8.79 -12.47
N CYS A 29 -5.84 -8.85 -12.60
CA CYS A 29 -6.76 -7.74 -12.37
C CYS A 29 -7.48 -7.82 -11.01
N ALA A 30 -7.60 -9.01 -10.43
CA ALA A 30 -8.26 -9.22 -9.16
C ALA A 30 -7.37 -8.83 -7.97
N ASP A 31 -7.96 -8.16 -6.98
CA ASP A 31 -7.38 -8.05 -5.65
C ASP A 31 -7.86 -9.19 -4.72
N ASP A 32 -7.26 -9.30 -3.54
CA ASP A 32 -7.62 -10.28 -2.50
C ASP A 32 -9.07 -10.12 -1.97
N SER A 33 -9.75 -9.02 -2.26
CA SER A 33 -11.16 -8.80 -1.93
C SER A 33 -12.11 -9.26 -3.05
N GLY A 34 -11.57 -9.80 -4.15
CA GLY A 34 -12.32 -10.22 -5.34
C GLY A 34 -12.75 -9.07 -6.24
N GLY A 35 -12.17 -7.88 -6.07
CA GLY A 35 -12.49 -6.71 -6.90
C GLY A 35 -11.72 -6.71 -8.22
N ASP A 36 -12.42 -6.54 -9.34
CA ASP A 36 -11.82 -6.30 -10.65
C ASP A 36 -11.28 -4.86 -10.76
N ARG A 37 -9.96 -4.73 -10.70
CA ARG A 37 -9.21 -3.46 -10.81
C ARG A 37 -8.94 -3.02 -12.25
N CYS A 38 -9.35 -3.81 -13.24
CA CYS A 38 -9.21 -3.50 -14.66
C CYS A 38 -10.45 -2.83 -15.25
N SER A 39 -11.63 -2.97 -14.63
CA SER A 39 -12.85 -2.29 -15.10
C SER A 39 -12.70 -0.76 -15.20
N ASP A 40 -13.33 -0.17 -16.22
CA ASP A 40 -13.37 1.29 -16.38
C ASP A 40 -13.94 2.01 -15.16
N ALA A 41 -14.91 1.38 -14.48
CA ALA A 41 -15.48 1.89 -13.24
C ALA A 41 -14.46 1.93 -12.10
N ALA A 42 -13.65 0.88 -11.94
CA ALA A 42 -12.59 0.83 -10.95
C ALA A 42 -11.50 1.87 -11.24
N VAL A 43 -11.07 2.00 -12.51
CA VAL A 43 -10.09 2.99 -12.95
C VAL A 43 -10.58 4.41 -12.67
N LYS A 44 -11.83 4.71 -13.03
CA LYS A 44 -12.44 6.01 -12.75
C LYS A 44 -12.49 6.27 -11.24
N ALA A 45 -12.90 5.28 -10.46
CA ALA A 45 -12.97 5.41 -9.01
C ALA A 45 -11.59 5.66 -8.39
N TRP A 46 -10.51 5.06 -8.91
CA TRP A 46 -9.15 5.39 -8.53
C TRP A 46 -8.80 6.84 -8.83
N HIS A 47 -9.02 7.30 -10.07
CA HIS A 47 -8.75 8.70 -10.41
C HIS A 47 -9.50 9.67 -9.50
N ASP A 48 -10.78 9.42 -9.22
CA ASP A 48 -11.60 10.25 -8.33
C ASP A 48 -11.04 10.26 -6.88
N ARG A 49 -10.64 9.10 -6.36
CA ARG A 49 -10.08 8.95 -5.00
C ARG A 49 -8.74 9.64 -4.84
N TYR A 50 -7.89 9.63 -5.85
CA TYR A 50 -6.60 10.33 -5.82
C TYR A 50 -6.70 11.80 -6.32
N GLY A 51 -7.88 12.23 -6.79
CA GLY A 51 -8.05 13.55 -7.41
C GLY A 51 -7.22 13.73 -8.68
N LEU A 52 -7.01 12.65 -9.42
CA LEU A 52 -6.19 12.59 -10.62
C LEU A 52 -7.02 12.86 -11.87
N ARG A 53 -6.40 13.51 -12.85
CA ARG A 53 -6.94 13.58 -14.21
C ARG A 53 -6.45 12.37 -15.02
N PRO A 54 -7.24 11.89 -16.00
CA PRO A 54 -6.76 10.91 -16.97
C PRO A 54 -5.51 11.40 -17.68
N ALA A 55 -4.54 10.51 -17.91
CA ALA A 55 -3.25 10.87 -18.52
C ALA A 55 -3.45 11.40 -19.95
N GLU A 56 -4.43 10.84 -20.67
CA GLU A 56 -4.88 11.22 -22.01
C GLU A 56 -5.30 12.70 -22.06
N THR A 57 -6.09 13.13 -21.07
CA THR A 57 -6.55 14.52 -20.94
C THR A 57 -5.37 15.46 -20.71
N MET A 58 -4.40 15.07 -19.87
CA MET A 58 -3.20 15.86 -19.62
C MET A 58 -2.32 15.96 -20.88
N ALA A 59 -2.19 14.87 -21.63
CA ALA A 59 -1.45 14.83 -22.89
C ALA A 59 -2.09 15.73 -23.96
N ALA A 60 -3.43 15.74 -24.06
CA ALA A 60 -4.14 16.64 -24.97
C ALA A 60 -3.85 18.13 -24.68
N GLU A 61 -3.53 18.47 -23.43
CA GLU A 61 -3.17 19.82 -22.98
C GLU A 61 -1.66 20.13 -23.06
N GLY A 62 -0.85 19.23 -23.63
CA GLY A 62 0.60 19.46 -23.77
C GLY A 62 1.43 18.99 -22.56
N THR A 63 0.88 18.13 -21.70
CA THR A 63 1.57 17.61 -20.52
C THR A 63 1.82 16.12 -20.65
N ALA A 64 3.09 15.72 -20.54
CA ALA A 64 3.49 14.33 -20.59
C ALA A 64 3.44 13.71 -19.17
N VAL A 65 2.86 12.52 -19.03
CA VAL A 65 2.59 11.89 -17.74
C VAL A 65 3.04 10.43 -17.77
N ARG A 66 3.69 9.99 -16.69
CA ARG A 66 3.94 8.57 -16.38
C ARG A 66 3.58 8.35 -14.93
N ARG A 67 2.70 7.40 -14.66
CA ARG A 67 2.08 7.25 -13.35
C ARG A 67 1.94 5.80 -12.98
N MET A 68 2.10 5.54 -11.69
CA MET A 68 1.68 4.30 -11.04
C MET A 68 0.66 4.60 -9.97
N LEU A 69 -0.41 3.81 -9.91
CA LEU A 69 -1.36 3.76 -8.81
C LEU A 69 -1.20 2.43 -8.11
N TYR A 70 -1.25 2.40 -6.78
CA TYR A 70 -1.02 1.20 -5.98
C TYR A 70 -2.19 0.88 -5.06
N VAL A 71 -2.48 -0.41 -4.99
CA VAL A 71 -3.41 -1.02 -4.05
C VAL A 71 -2.69 -2.19 -3.37
N ASP A 72 -2.78 -2.25 -2.05
CA ASP A 72 -2.15 -3.34 -1.30
C ASP A 72 -2.94 -4.65 -1.40
N GLY A 73 -2.34 -5.73 -0.90
CA GLY A 73 -2.95 -7.06 -0.84
C GLY A 73 -4.18 -7.20 0.05
N TYR A 74 -4.71 -6.11 0.62
CA TYR A 74 -5.99 -6.09 1.31
C TYR A 74 -7.02 -5.21 0.58
N GLY A 75 -6.72 -4.77 -0.64
CA GLY A 75 -7.59 -3.94 -1.45
C GLY A 75 -7.59 -2.46 -1.04
N ARG A 76 -6.70 -2.03 -0.13
CA ARG A 76 -6.58 -0.64 0.30
C ARG A 76 -5.75 0.14 -0.71
N ASP A 77 -6.28 1.26 -1.16
CA ASP A 77 -5.54 2.23 -1.97
C ASP A 77 -4.40 2.83 -1.13
N VAL A 78 -3.18 2.79 -1.66
CA VAL A 78 -1.97 3.19 -0.91
C VAL A 78 -1.55 4.59 -1.30
N LEU A 79 -1.07 4.74 -2.54
CA LEU A 79 -0.64 6.01 -3.09
C LEU A 79 -0.62 5.95 -4.63
N ALA A 80 -0.52 7.13 -5.25
CA ALA A 80 -0.19 7.28 -6.65
C ALA A 80 1.10 8.09 -6.79
N ILE A 81 2.03 7.65 -7.64
CA ILE A 81 3.25 8.39 -7.98
C ILE A 81 3.17 8.77 -9.46
N SER A 82 3.39 10.04 -9.78
CA SER A 82 3.30 10.57 -11.14
C SER A 82 4.55 11.39 -11.46
N ALA A 83 5.26 11.03 -12.53
CA ALA A 83 6.24 11.88 -13.17
C ALA A 83 5.55 12.70 -14.27
N ILE A 84 5.62 14.02 -14.16
CA ILE A 84 4.84 14.96 -14.99
C ILE A 84 5.78 15.99 -15.61
N ARG A 85 5.59 16.28 -16.91
CA ARG A 85 6.31 17.34 -17.61
C ARG A 85 5.39 18.11 -18.53
N ALA A 86 5.11 19.37 -18.18
CA ALA A 86 4.44 20.32 -19.06
C ALA A 86 5.45 20.99 -20.00
N LYS A 87 4.97 21.47 -21.15
CA LYS A 87 5.81 22.19 -22.12
C LYS A 87 6.48 23.42 -21.49
N GLY A 88 7.81 23.48 -21.58
CA GLY A 88 8.61 24.59 -21.05
C GLY A 88 8.78 24.60 -19.52
N VAL A 89 8.30 23.55 -18.83
CA VAL A 89 8.44 23.40 -17.38
C VAL A 89 9.36 22.21 -17.08
N PRO A 90 10.27 22.32 -16.10
CA PRO A 90 11.05 21.17 -15.64
C PRO A 90 10.16 20.00 -15.20
N PRO A 91 10.60 18.74 -15.38
CA PRO A 91 9.83 17.60 -14.91
C PRO A 91 9.70 17.63 -13.38
N VAL A 92 8.56 17.16 -12.89
CA VAL A 92 8.28 17.01 -11.46
C VAL A 92 7.87 15.58 -11.17
N ILE A 93 8.09 15.16 -9.93
CA ILE A 93 7.45 13.99 -9.35
C ILE A 93 6.39 14.43 -8.36
N GLU A 94 5.22 13.83 -8.47
CA GLU A 94 4.05 14.06 -7.63
C GLU A 94 3.65 12.76 -6.94
N ILE A 95 3.46 12.78 -5.62
CA ILE A 95 2.94 11.66 -4.85
C ILE A 95 1.61 12.08 -4.24
N ARG A 96 0.59 11.23 -4.36
CA ARG A 96 -0.74 11.47 -3.79
C ARG A 96 -1.20 10.31 -2.93
N GLN A 97 -1.65 10.60 -1.73
CA GLN A 97 -2.45 9.67 -0.93
C GLN A 97 -3.92 9.75 -1.36
N PRO A 98 -4.69 8.66 -1.26
CA PRO A 98 -6.12 8.70 -1.59
C PRO A 98 -6.86 9.63 -0.60
N ARG A 99 -8.03 10.12 -1.01
CA ARG A 99 -8.95 10.84 -0.11
C ARG A 99 -9.19 10.04 1.17
N GLY A 100 -9.21 10.73 2.30
CA GLY A 100 -9.61 10.15 3.58
C GLY A 100 -11.05 9.65 3.53
N LYS A 101 -11.38 8.66 4.38
CA LYS A 101 -12.75 8.12 4.50
C LYS A 101 -13.77 9.19 4.94
N ASP A 102 -13.30 10.24 5.58
CA ASP A 102 -14.04 11.43 6.00
C ASP A 102 -14.27 12.44 4.86
N GLY A 103 -13.79 12.15 3.65
CA GLY A 103 -13.86 13.04 2.49
C GLY A 103 -12.74 14.08 2.43
N ALA A 104 -11.74 14.00 3.30
CA ALA A 104 -10.56 14.87 3.24
C ALA A 104 -9.89 14.79 1.85
N GLN A 105 -9.38 15.94 1.39
CA GLN A 105 -8.72 16.02 0.08
C GLN A 105 -7.43 15.20 0.06
N PRO A 106 -7.01 14.68 -1.10
CA PRO A 106 -5.73 13.97 -1.26
C PRO A 106 -4.55 14.79 -0.75
N THR A 107 -3.76 14.25 0.17
CA THR A 107 -2.44 14.81 0.50
C THR A 107 -1.55 14.67 -0.73
N THR A 108 -0.96 15.78 -1.19
CA THR A 108 -0.11 15.80 -2.39
C THR A 108 1.26 16.36 -2.07
N TRP A 109 2.30 15.62 -2.46
CA TRP A 109 3.69 16.04 -2.41
C TRP A 109 4.20 16.25 -3.83
N THR A 110 4.84 17.38 -4.12
CA THR A 110 5.38 17.68 -5.44
C THR A 110 6.75 18.31 -5.34
N ARG A 111 7.70 17.80 -6.13
CA ARG A 111 9.07 18.32 -6.21
C ARG A 111 9.59 18.22 -7.65
N PRO A 112 10.44 19.18 -8.09
CA PRO A 112 11.15 19.04 -9.34
C PRO A 112 12.12 17.85 -9.29
N ILE A 113 12.29 17.17 -10.41
CA ILE A 113 13.31 16.12 -10.58
C ILE A 113 14.33 16.53 -11.62
N PRO A 114 15.59 16.06 -11.51
CA PRO A 114 16.60 16.33 -12.54
C PRO A 114 16.24 15.64 -13.86
N GLU A 115 16.66 16.21 -14.98
CA GLU A 115 16.44 15.63 -16.32
C GLU A 115 16.96 14.18 -16.42
N LYS A 116 18.07 13.85 -15.76
CA LYS A 116 18.59 12.47 -15.71
C LYS A 116 17.59 11.48 -15.09
N ALA A 117 16.87 11.89 -14.03
CA ALA A 117 15.84 11.04 -13.43
C ALA A 117 14.63 10.90 -14.35
N TRP A 118 14.26 11.98 -15.04
CA TRP A 118 13.23 11.96 -16.08
C TRP A 118 13.56 11.00 -17.23
N ASP A 119 14.78 11.03 -17.76
CA ASP A 119 15.23 10.15 -18.83
C ASP A 119 15.20 8.67 -18.41
N ARG A 120 15.58 8.38 -17.16
CA ARG A 120 15.46 7.03 -16.57
C ARG A 120 14.02 6.56 -16.54
N ILE A 121 13.09 7.41 -16.08
CA ILE A 121 11.65 7.14 -16.04
C ILE A 121 11.10 6.87 -17.45
N LEU A 122 11.51 7.67 -18.44
CA LEU A 122 11.12 7.46 -19.84
C LEU A 122 11.59 6.10 -20.38
N GLY A 123 12.83 5.72 -20.06
CA GLY A 123 13.42 4.45 -20.49
C GLY A 123 12.64 3.24 -19.98
N ASP A 124 12.34 3.19 -18.68
CA ASP A 124 11.58 2.07 -18.10
C ASP A 124 10.09 2.08 -18.51
N ALA A 125 9.49 3.26 -18.68
CA ALA A 125 8.10 3.39 -19.14
C ALA A 125 7.86 2.86 -20.55
N ALA A 126 8.89 2.83 -21.41
CA ALA A 126 8.79 2.40 -22.80
C ALA A 126 8.28 0.95 -22.95
N ILE A 127 8.54 0.09 -21.97
CA ILE A 127 8.15 -1.32 -21.97
C ILE A 127 7.18 -1.69 -20.85
N ALA A 128 6.85 -0.77 -19.93
CA ALA A 128 6.05 -1.06 -18.74
C ALA A 128 4.70 -1.73 -19.07
N HIS A 129 4.01 -1.27 -20.12
CA HIS A 129 2.74 -1.82 -20.59
C HIS A 129 2.82 -3.19 -21.31
N ARG A 130 4.01 -3.80 -21.44
CA ARG A 130 4.21 -5.02 -22.22
C ARG A 130 4.26 -6.26 -21.33
N ARG A 131 3.52 -7.30 -21.71
CA ARG A 131 3.74 -8.67 -21.23
C ARG A 131 4.86 -9.30 -22.04
N LEU A 132 6.07 -9.31 -21.49
CA LEU A 132 7.25 -9.89 -22.13
C LEU A 132 7.27 -11.41 -21.84
N VAL A 133 6.66 -12.20 -22.73
CA VAL A 133 6.61 -13.69 -22.78
C VAL A 133 5.50 -14.34 -21.90
N PRO A 134 4.80 -15.39 -22.38
CA PRO A 134 3.82 -16.13 -21.57
C PRO A 134 4.52 -16.94 -20.48
N GLU A 135 3.96 -16.97 -19.27
CA GLU A 135 4.46 -17.82 -18.20
C GLU A 135 4.49 -19.30 -18.62
N THR A 136 5.50 -19.97 -18.08
CA THR A 136 5.90 -21.37 -18.28
C THR A 136 4.76 -22.37 -18.39
N LYS A 137 5.00 -23.48 -19.12
CA LYS A 137 4.06 -24.61 -19.25
C LYS A 137 3.45 -24.97 -17.88
N PRO A 138 2.13 -25.19 -17.78
CA PRO A 138 1.51 -25.65 -16.55
C PRO A 138 2.15 -26.99 -16.15
N GLY A 139 2.93 -27.01 -15.06
CA GLY A 139 3.62 -28.23 -14.64
C GLY A 139 4.62 -28.11 -13.50
N ASP A 140 5.49 -27.08 -13.47
CA ASP A 140 6.75 -27.26 -12.73
C ASP A 140 6.92 -26.46 -11.43
N GLU A 141 6.10 -25.47 -11.09
CA GLU A 141 6.16 -24.82 -9.77
C GLU A 141 4.84 -24.10 -9.45
N VAL A 142 4.23 -24.39 -8.29
CA VAL A 142 3.08 -23.64 -7.77
C VAL A 142 3.63 -22.52 -6.90
N ASN A 143 3.75 -21.32 -7.46
CA ASN A 143 4.05 -20.12 -6.69
C ASN A 143 2.75 -19.62 -6.04
N VAL A 144 2.66 -19.74 -4.71
CA VAL A 144 1.55 -19.16 -3.94
C VAL A 144 1.93 -17.74 -3.57
N CYS A 145 1.35 -16.78 -4.29
CA CYS A 145 1.46 -15.37 -3.97
C CYS A 145 0.27 -14.97 -3.08
N LEU A 146 0.54 -14.71 -1.81
CA LEU A 146 -0.47 -14.27 -0.84
C LEU A 146 -0.40 -12.75 -0.66
N HIS A 147 -1.55 -12.07 -0.67
CA HIS A 147 -1.64 -10.62 -0.47
C HIS A 147 -0.88 -9.82 -1.53
N ALA A 148 -1.21 -10.13 -2.79
CA ALA A 148 -0.65 -9.49 -3.97
C ALA A 148 -1.00 -8.01 -3.99
N TRP A 149 0.01 -7.14 -4.16
CA TRP A 149 -0.28 -5.74 -4.48
C TRP A 149 -0.71 -5.65 -5.93
N VAL A 150 -1.73 -4.85 -6.19
CA VAL A 150 -2.19 -4.53 -7.55
C VAL A 150 -1.71 -3.13 -7.88
N SER A 151 -1.10 -2.98 -9.05
CA SER A 151 -0.62 -1.69 -9.53
C SER A 151 -1.16 -1.37 -10.91
N ARG A 152 -1.33 -0.08 -11.20
CA ARG A 152 -1.74 0.40 -12.53
C ARG A 152 -0.76 1.42 -13.06
N PHE A 153 -0.16 1.04 -14.18
CA PHE A 153 0.63 1.90 -15.03
C PHE A 153 -0.27 2.74 -15.93
N GLU A 154 0.05 4.02 -16.07
CA GLU A 154 -0.51 4.94 -17.05
C GLU A 154 0.58 5.84 -17.62
N SER A 155 0.67 5.94 -18.94
CA SER A 155 1.59 6.84 -19.63
C SER A 155 0.91 7.50 -20.80
N ALA A 156 1.09 8.81 -20.96
CA ALA A 156 0.60 9.54 -22.11
C ALA A 156 1.56 10.67 -22.48
N ASP A 157 1.77 10.82 -23.78
CA ASP A 157 2.61 11.88 -24.36
C ASP A 157 1.77 12.87 -25.16
N PRO A 158 2.06 14.19 -25.05
CA PRO A 158 1.40 15.14 -25.92
C PRO A 158 1.80 14.85 -27.37
N ARG A 159 0.85 14.99 -28.31
CA ARG A 159 1.07 14.67 -29.74
C ARG A 159 2.32 15.32 -30.33
N GLN A 160 2.65 16.52 -29.83
CA GLN A 160 3.81 17.30 -30.27
C GLN A 160 5.15 16.69 -29.83
N LEU A 161 5.21 15.92 -28.75
CA LEU A 161 6.44 15.25 -28.28
C LEU A 161 6.57 13.82 -28.86
N ALA A 162 5.45 13.14 -29.12
CA ALA A 162 5.44 11.82 -29.76
C ALA A 162 6.15 11.82 -31.14
N GLN A 163 6.24 12.98 -31.80
CA GLN A 163 6.87 13.13 -33.11
C GLN A 163 8.40 13.34 -33.09
N PHE A 164 9.00 13.69 -31.93
CA PHE A 164 10.42 14.07 -31.86
C PHE A 164 11.34 13.02 -31.21
N VAL A 165 10.79 11.94 -30.66
CA VAL A 165 11.58 10.85 -30.09
C VAL A 165 12.06 9.91 -31.21
N VAL A 166 13.18 10.30 -31.82
CA VAL A 166 14.22 9.49 -32.51
C VAL A 166 13.77 8.30 -33.38
N GLY A 167 13.73 8.50 -34.69
CA GLY A 167 14.33 7.59 -35.70
C GLY A 167 13.84 6.15 -35.85
N GLN A 168 12.95 5.62 -35.01
CA GLN A 168 12.39 4.29 -35.12
C GLN A 168 10.91 4.30 -34.79
N MET A 169 10.14 3.98 -35.82
CA MET A 169 8.76 3.47 -35.75
C MET A 169 7.74 4.46 -35.20
N TRP A 170 6.73 4.72 -36.02
CA TRP A 170 5.50 5.44 -35.67
C TRP A 170 4.92 4.89 -34.36
N LEU A 171 5.25 5.53 -33.24
CA LEU A 171 4.44 5.44 -32.04
C LEU A 171 3.36 6.49 -32.26
N ASP A 172 2.12 6.04 -32.49
CA ASP A 172 0.96 6.92 -32.33
C ASP A 172 1.09 7.63 -30.96
N PRO A 173 0.49 8.81 -30.72
CA PRO A 173 0.37 9.37 -29.37
C PRO A 173 -0.45 8.42 -28.50
N GLU A 174 0.17 7.33 -28.08
CA GLU A 174 -0.48 6.22 -27.41
C GLU A 174 -0.48 6.55 -25.94
N SER A 175 -1.69 6.79 -25.42
CA SER A 175 -1.91 6.49 -24.03
C SER A 175 -1.75 4.99 -23.84
N ARG A 176 -0.91 4.62 -22.89
CA ARG A 176 -0.64 3.24 -22.53
C ARG A 176 -1.03 3.05 -21.10
N ALA A 177 -1.82 2.03 -20.84
CA ALA A 177 -2.18 1.67 -19.48
C ALA A 177 -2.13 0.15 -19.34
N MET A 178 -1.75 -0.29 -18.14
CA MET A 178 -1.75 -1.70 -17.78
C MET A 178 -1.97 -1.81 -16.28
N THR A 179 -2.91 -2.66 -15.87
CA THR A 179 -3.01 -3.12 -14.49
C THR A 179 -2.23 -4.43 -14.38
N ALA A 180 -1.48 -4.60 -13.30
CA ALA A 180 -0.67 -5.78 -13.04
C ALA A 180 -0.75 -6.17 -11.56
N SER A 181 -0.64 -7.47 -11.32
CA SER A 181 -0.44 -8.03 -9.99
C SER A 181 1.06 -8.21 -9.73
N ALA A 182 1.53 -7.82 -8.55
CA ALA A 182 2.93 -7.96 -8.16
C ALA A 182 3.43 -9.41 -8.10
N CYS A 183 2.52 -10.39 -8.22
CA CYS A 183 2.86 -11.81 -8.28
C CYS A 183 3.49 -12.23 -9.60
N GLU A 184 3.05 -11.62 -10.71
CA GLU A 184 3.54 -11.94 -12.06
C GLU A 184 4.94 -11.35 -12.28
N GLY A 185 5.26 -10.29 -11.52
CA GLY A 185 6.44 -9.48 -11.78
C GLY A 185 6.36 -8.78 -13.14
N GLY A 186 7.52 -8.36 -13.64
CA GLY A 186 7.67 -7.89 -15.02
C GLY A 186 7.83 -6.38 -15.17
N PRO A 187 7.63 -5.85 -16.40
CA PRO A 187 7.98 -4.47 -16.73
C PRO A 187 7.21 -3.40 -15.94
N THR A 188 5.93 -3.65 -15.64
CA THR A 188 5.10 -2.73 -14.81
C THR A 188 5.69 -2.55 -13.42
N ASP A 189 6.03 -3.65 -12.74
CA ASP A 189 6.57 -3.61 -11.38
C ASP A 189 7.97 -2.98 -11.35
N ARG A 190 8.81 -3.31 -12.35
CA ARG A 190 10.12 -2.65 -12.50
C ARG A 190 9.97 -1.14 -12.68
N PHE A 191 9.05 -0.70 -13.54
CA PHE A 191 8.77 0.72 -13.72
C PHE A 191 8.30 1.35 -12.41
N GLY A 192 7.42 0.68 -11.68
CA GLY A 192 6.97 1.12 -10.37
C GLY A 192 8.10 1.23 -9.34
N ALA A 193 9.05 0.29 -9.32
CA ALA A 193 10.23 0.35 -8.46
C ALA A 193 11.12 1.56 -8.81
N THR A 194 11.39 1.80 -10.10
CA THR A 194 12.13 3.00 -10.55
C THR A 194 11.43 4.29 -10.13
N LEU A 195 10.11 4.35 -10.28
CA LEU A 195 9.35 5.55 -9.91
C LEU A 195 9.36 5.79 -8.40
N ALA A 196 9.30 4.73 -7.60
CA ALA A 196 9.42 4.77 -6.14
C ALA A 196 10.82 5.21 -5.69
N GLU A 197 11.87 4.69 -6.32
CA GLU A 197 13.25 5.07 -6.02
C GLU A 197 13.49 6.55 -6.30
N VAL A 198 13.10 7.04 -7.49
CA VAL A 198 13.21 8.46 -7.83
C VAL A 198 12.40 9.33 -6.86
N ALA A 199 11.21 8.90 -6.45
CA ALA A 199 10.43 9.59 -5.43
C ALA A 199 11.18 9.67 -4.11
N ALA A 200 11.61 8.53 -3.55
CA ALA A 200 12.32 8.49 -2.27
C ALA A 200 13.61 9.33 -2.28
N GLU A 201 14.37 9.32 -3.37
CA GLU A 201 15.57 10.16 -3.55
C GLU A 201 15.24 11.66 -3.59
N THR A 202 14.07 12.02 -4.13
CA THR A 202 13.65 13.42 -4.29
C THR A 202 13.14 14.03 -2.98
N PHE A 203 12.53 13.21 -2.12
CA PHE A 203 12.00 13.65 -0.82
C PHE A 203 12.98 13.27 0.29
N GLY A 204 13.86 14.20 0.65
CA GLY A 204 14.93 13.97 1.64
C GLY A 204 14.43 13.49 3.00
N GLU A 205 13.18 13.77 3.35
CA GLU A 205 12.51 13.26 4.55
C GLU A 205 12.40 11.73 4.57
N CYS A 206 12.39 11.06 3.42
CA CYS A 206 12.35 9.60 3.36
C CYS A 206 13.71 8.97 3.71
N SER A 207 14.81 9.74 3.72
CA SER A 207 16.16 9.25 4.07
C SER A 207 16.36 9.00 5.57
N SER A 208 15.46 9.51 6.43
CA SER A 208 15.50 9.22 7.88
C SER A 208 14.89 7.88 8.24
N ILE A 209 14.27 7.19 7.28
CA ILE A 209 13.73 5.85 7.45
C ILE A 209 14.74 4.84 6.90
N ASP A 210 15.00 3.79 7.67
CA ASP A 210 15.79 2.63 7.23
C ASP A 210 14.99 1.85 6.17
N ALA A 211 15.41 2.00 4.90
CA ALA A 211 14.74 1.39 3.77
C ALA A 211 14.76 -0.15 3.82
N ASP A 212 15.78 -0.76 4.46
CA ASP A 212 15.91 -2.21 4.57
C ASP A 212 14.85 -2.81 5.52
N ARG A 213 14.23 -1.97 6.35
CA ARG A 213 13.11 -2.34 7.23
C ARG A 213 11.75 -2.13 6.60
N MET A 214 11.70 -1.61 5.37
CA MET A 214 10.47 -1.41 4.63
C MET A 214 10.28 -2.53 3.61
N ARG A 215 9.05 -3.03 3.49
CA ARG A 215 8.72 -4.15 2.58
C ARG A 215 9.15 -3.89 1.13
N HIS A 216 9.06 -2.64 0.70
CA HIS A 216 9.46 -2.14 -0.63
C HIS A 216 9.42 -0.60 -0.65
N GLY A 217 9.92 0.01 -1.73
CA GLY A 217 9.97 1.47 -1.89
C GLY A 217 8.61 2.19 -1.73
N ILE A 218 7.50 1.57 -2.13
CA ILE A 218 6.17 2.18 -1.92
C ILE A 218 5.80 2.29 -0.44
N ALA A 219 6.14 1.30 0.38
CA ALA A 219 5.89 1.34 1.82
C ALA A 219 6.79 2.36 2.51
N LEU A 220 8.04 2.52 2.03
CA LEU A 220 8.93 3.60 2.46
C LEU A 220 8.32 4.98 2.19
N ILE A 221 7.76 5.19 0.99
CA ILE A 221 7.14 6.46 0.62
C ILE A 221 5.90 6.75 1.48
N GLU A 222 5.03 5.76 1.64
CA GLU A 222 3.85 5.89 2.49
C GLU A 222 4.24 6.28 3.92
N ALA A 223 5.25 5.60 4.47
CA ALA A 223 5.77 5.89 5.80
C ALA A 223 6.37 7.30 5.92
N CYS A 224 7.15 7.75 4.92
CA CYS A 224 7.72 9.09 4.97
C CYS A 224 6.65 10.19 4.83
N MET A 225 5.58 9.94 4.06
CA MET A 225 4.42 10.84 3.99
C MET A 225 3.68 10.99 5.33
N GLY A 226 3.86 10.04 6.26
CA GLY A 226 3.37 10.09 7.63
C GLY A 226 4.26 10.86 8.62
N LEU A 227 5.45 11.33 8.22
CA LEU A 227 6.37 12.02 9.13
C LEU A 227 6.03 13.51 9.30
N ARG A 228 6.08 14.01 10.53
CA ARG A 228 5.86 15.43 10.87
C ARG A 228 6.87 15.90 11.93
N GLY A 229 7.02 17.21 12.09
CA GLY A 229 7.92 17.80 13.10
C GLY A 229 9.39 17.52 12.79
N ASP A 230 10.16 17.07 13.78
CA ASP A 230 11.50 16.54 13.57
C ASP A 230 11.43 15.20 12.81
N THR A 231 11.55 15.27 11.49
CA THR A 231 11.43 14.10 10.60
C THR A 231 12.58 13.12 10.73
N ILE A 232 13.72 13.52 11.30
CA ILE A 232 14.85 12.62 11.57
C ILE A 232 14.48 11.71 12.74
N ALA A 233 14.06 12.31 13.87
CA ALA A 233 13.61 11.55 15.03
C ALA A 233 12.41 10.66 14.69
N ALA A 234 11.41 11.21 13.99
CA ALA A 234 10.21 10.48 13.59
C ALA A 234 10.54 9.30 12.65
N GLY A 235 11.45 9.48 11.70
CA GLY A 235 11.87 8.43 10.76
C GLY A 235 12.60 7.28 11.45
N HIS A 236 13.46 7.56 12.44
CA HIS A 236 14.11 6.53 13.24
C HIS A 236 13.09 5.68 14.01
N VAL A 237 12.12 6.33 14.66
CA VAL A 237 11.05 5.62 15.39
C VAL A 237 10.17 4.80 14.44
N MET A 238 9.83 5.35 13.27
CA MET A 238 9.07 4.61 12.24
C MET A 238 9.81 3.34 11.77
N SER A 239 11.13 3.42 11.65
CA SER A 239 12.00 2.28 11.27
C SER A 239 12.03 1.20 12.35
N ILE A 240 12.11 1.60 13.61
CA ILE A 240 12.12 0.68 14.76
C ILE A 240 10.76 0.04 14.96
N TYR A 241 9.68 0.80 14.78
CA TYR A 241 8.33 0.30 14.94
C TYR A 241 8.05 -0.94 14.06
N ARG A 242 8.62 -1.03 12.86
CA ARG A 242 8.41 -2.20 11.99
C ARG A 242 8.99 -3.50 12.58
N ASP A 243 9.98 -3.42 13.47
CA ASP A 243 10.51 -4.59 14.19
C ASP A 243 9.55 -5.08 15.30
N LEU A 244 8.56 -4.27 15.69
CA LEU A 244 7.51 -4.72 16.63
C LEU A 244 6.69 -5.85 16.02
N TYR A 245 6.40 -5.80 14.71
CA TYR A 245 5.46 -6.72 14.10
C TYR A 245 5.91 -8.20 14.22
N PRO A 246 7.17 -8.56 13.89
CA PRO A 246 7.69 -9.92 14.14
C PRO A 246 7.77 -10.31 15.61
N LEU A 247 7.86 -9.35 16.54
CA LEU A 247 7.83 -9.64 17.97
C LEU A 247 6.41 -10.01 18.43
N ILE A 248 5.35 -9.56 17.73
CA ILE A 248 3.95 -10.04 17.91
C ILE A 248 3.87 -11.53 17.73
N PHE A 249 4.27 -11.98 16.55
CA PHE A 249 4.17 -13.39 16.19
C PHE A 249 5.07 -14.27 17.05
N ARG A 250 6.30 -13.83 17.36
CA ARG A 250 7.20 -14.59 18.24
C ARG A 250 6.66 -14.79 19.65
N ALA A 251 5.94 -13.81 20.20
CA ALA A 251 5.34 -13.98 21.52
C ALA A 251 4.26 -15.07 21.54
N GLU A 252 3.44 -15.09 20.50
CA GLU A 252 2.39 -16.10 20.33
C GLU A 252 3.00 -17.50 20.20
N GLU A 253 4.08 -17.64 19.43
CA GLU A 253 4.84 -18.90 19.29
C GLU A 253 5.50 -19.34 20.61
N GLU A 254 6.07 -18.41 21.37
CA GLU A 254 6.76 -18.69 22.64
C GLU A 254 5.81 -18.83 23.84
N GLY A 255 4.50 -18.66 23.65
CA GLY A 255 3.52 -18.66 24.74
C GLY A 255 3.72 -17.52 25.74
N LYS A 256 4.45 -16.46 25.35
CA LYS A 256 4.67 -15.26 26.16
C LYS A 256 3.58 -14.25 25.86
N SER A 257 3.14 -13.50 26.88
CA SER A 257 2.22 -12.40 26.62
C SER A 257 2.96 -11.27 25.91
N TRP A 258 2.36 -10.72 24.86
CA TRP A 258 2.94 -9.60 24.12
C TRP A 258 3.39 -8.41 25.00
N PRO A 259 2.63 -8.04 26.04
CA PRO A 259 3.05 -7.02 27.01
C PRO A 259 4.36 -7.33 27.74
N ASP A 260 4.67 -8.60 27.99
CA ASP A 260 5.92 -8.99 28.66
C ASP A 260 7.13 -8.85 27.71
N LEU A 261 6.94 -9.09 26.40
CA LEU A 261 7.98 -8.85 25.39
C LEU A 261 8.14 -7.37 25.05
N LEU A 262 7.04 -6.61 24.95
CA LEU A 262 7.14 -5.15 24.86
C LEU A 262 7.90 -4.58 26.06
N ARG A 263 7.64 -5.09 27.27
CA ARG A 263 8.36 -4.64 28.47
C ARG A 263 9.82 -5.06 28.48
N ALA A 264 10.13 -6.29 28.05
CA ALA A 264 11.48 -6.84 28.06
C ALA A 264 12.37 -6.29 26.95
N ASP A 265 11.86 -6.20 25.72
CA ASP A 265 12.64 -5.86 24.52
C ASP A 265 12.58 -4.37 24.16
N PHE A 266 11.49 -3.66 24.49
CA PHE A 266 11.39 -2.21 24.28
C PHE A 266 11.69 -1.38 25.52
N ASN A 267 12.12 -2.03 26.61
CA ASN A 267 12.53 -1.40 27.85
C ASN A 267 11.56 -0.27 28.26
N LEU A 268 10.25 -0.56 28.17
CA LEU A 268 9.18 0.37 28.52
C LEU A 268 9.46 0.90 29.92
N ALA A 269 9.89 2.16 30.03
CA ALA A 269 10.24 2.75 31.30
C ALA A 269 8.99 2.75 32.18
N SER A 270 8.96 1.87 33.17
CA SER A 270 7.86 1.71 34.13
C SER A 270 7.68 2.90 35.09
N GLN A 271 8.13 4.10 34.72
CA GLN A 271 8.16 5.27 35.59
C GLN A 271 7.41 6.44 34.97
N GLY A 272 6.09 6.51 35.20
CA GLY A 272 5.35 7.77 35.03
C GLY A 272 3.99 7.71 34.35
N LEU A 273 3.18 6.69 34.60
CA LEU A 273 1.77 6.71 34.22
C LEU A 273 0.95 7.27 35.41
N LYS A 274 0.54 8.54 35.32
CA LYS A 274 -0.38 9.19 36.28
C LYS A 274 -1.81 9.04 35.80
N GLU A 275 -2.69 8.65 36.73
CA GLU A 275 -4.13 8.48 36.52
C GLU A 275 -4.80 9.67 35.82
N GLY A 276 -5.58 9.33 34.80
CA GLY A 276 -6.33 10.25 33.94
C GLY A 276 -6.44 9.67 32.53
N GLU A 277 -7.28 8.64 32.37
CA GLU A 277 -7.60 7.95 31.10
C GLU A 277 -6.41 7.36 30.32
N GLN A 278 -5.41 6.83 31.04
CA GLN A 278 -4.42 5.93 30.46
C GLN A 278 -5.01 4.53 30.39
N ALA A 279 -4.91 3.87 29.24
CA ALA A 279 -5.23 2.45 29.14
C ALA A 279 -4.25 1.71 30.05
N ASP A 280 -4.71 1.31 31.24
CA ASP A 280 -3.91 0.51 32.17
C ASP A 280 -3.38 -0.71 31.39
N TRP A 281 -2.08 -0.98 31.52
CA TRP A 281 -1.43 -2.09 30.83
C TRP A 281 -2.20 -3.37 31.04
N ASP A 282 -2.78 -3.59 32.23
CA ASP A 282 -3.59 -4.76 32.54
C ASP A 282 -4.89 -4.82 31.72
N SER A 283 -5.49 -3.69 31.39
CA SER A 283 -6.61 -3.61 30.45
C SER A 283 -6.18 -3.93 29.02
N LEU A 284 -5.02 -3.45 28.59
CA LEU A 284 -4.44 -3.83 27.30
C LEU A 284 -4.11 -5.34 27.28
N ARG A 285 -3.47 -5.92 28.30
CA ARG A 285 -3.21 -7.38 28.33
C ARG A 285 -4.49 -8.18 28.31
N ALA A 286 -5.52 -7.76 29.06
CA ALA A 286 -6.81 -8.44 29.09
C ALA A 286 -7.52 -8.39 27.74
N LEU A 287 -7.38 -7.28 27.00
CA LEU A 287 -7.83 -7.16 25.61
C LEU A 287 -7.06 -8.12 24.71
N PHE A 288 -5.73 -8.10 24.78
CA PHE A 288 -4.83 -8.93 23.96
C PHE A 288 -5.00 -10.42 24.20
N ALA A 289 -5.21 -10.86 25.45
CA ALA A 289 -5.40 -12.28 25.78
C ALA A 289 -6.64 -12.91 25.12
N LYS A 290 -7.58 -12.08 24.66
CA LYS A 290 -8.85 -12.48 24.01
C LYS A 290 -8.87 -12.18 22.51
N ALA A 291 -7.85 -11.51 22.01
CA ALA A 291 -7.73 -11.12 20.61
C ALA A 291 -7.07 -12.26 19.81
N ASP A 292 -7.58 -12.48 18.59
CA ASP A 292 -6.87 -13.17 17.51
C ASP A 292 -6.60 -12.13 16.40
N ASN A 293 -5.62 -12.40 15.53
CA ASN A 293 -5.31 -11.55 14.36
C ASN A 293 -5.09 -10.07 14.72
N VAL A 294 -4.21 -9.84 15.68
CA VAL A 294 -3.83 -8.50 16.10
C VAL A 294 -3.01 -7.83 14.99
N TYR A 295 -3.34 -6.57 14.67
CA TYR A 295 -2.53 -5.75 13.79
C TYR A 295 -2.39 -4.33 14.31
N PHE A 296 -1.36 -3.67 13.82
CA PHE A 296 -1.00 -2.32 14.20
C PHE A 296 -0.56 -1.59 12.94
N ASP A 297 -1.23 -0.49 12.63
CA ASP A 297 -0.99 0.30 11.43
C ASP A 297 -0.69 1.74 11.84
N VAL A 298 0.48 2.25 11.44
CA VAL A 298 0.92 3.59 11.84
C VAL A 298 0.43 4.60 10.81
N GLU A 299 -0.37 5.56 11.28
CA GLU A 299 -0.91 6.63 10.45
C GLU A 299 0.09 7.80 10.33
N GLN A 300 0.76 8.12 11.44
CA GLN A 300 1.63 9.30 11.53
C GLN A 300 2.68 9.12 12.63
N ALA A 301 3.88 9.68 12.41
CA ALA A 301 4.88 9.88 13.45
C ALA A 301 5.33 11.34 13.46
N THR A 302 5.26 11.99 14.63
CA THR A 302 5.55 13.41 14.81
C THR A 302 6.73 13.55 15.77
N GLY A 303 7.88 13.96 15.24
CA GLY A 303 9.04 14.29 16.06
C GLY A 303 8.76 15.58 16.81
N LEU A 304 8.65 15.50 18.13
CA LEU A 304 8.46 16.65 19.00
C LEU A 304 9.81 17.36 19.22
N ASP A 305 10.87 16.57 19.30
CA ASP A 305 12.29 16.97 19.30
C ASP A 305 13.16 15.74 18.97
N ALA A 306 14.49 15.90 19.07
CA ALA A 306 15.47 14.85 18.75
C ALA A 306 15.33 13.56 19.59
N ASP A 307 14.68 13.65 20.75
CA ASP A 307 14.58 12.58 21.74
C ASP A 307 13.14 12.20 22.07
N ARG A 308 12.13 12.80 21.41
CA ARG A 308 10.71 12.51 21.64
C ARG A 308 9.91 12.49 20.35
N VAL A 309 9.13 11.43 20.17
CA VAL A 309 8.24 11.25 19.01
C VAL A 309 6.86 10.81 19.49
N GLU A 310 5.82 11.51 19.04
CA GLU A 310 4.44 11.03 19.19
C GLU A 310 4.04 10.26 17.92
N MET A 311 3.62 9.01 18.08
CA MET A 311 3.13 8.16 17.00
C MET A 311 1.63 7.96 17.14
N LEU A 312 0.88 8.21 16.07
CA LEU A 312 -0.53 7.88 15.96
C LEU A 312 -0.67 6.58 15.15
N ALA A 313 -1.39 5.62 15.69
CA ALA A 313 -1.61 4.34 15.04
C ALA A 313 -3.01 3.81 15.26
N THR A 314 -3.49 3.02 14.31
CA THR A 314 -4.68 2.19 14.46
C THR A 314 -4.26 0.81 14.94
N PHE A 315 -4.78 0.44 16.10
CA PHE A 315 -4.73 -0.89 16.65
C PHE A 315 -6.01 -1.65 16.28
N GLY A 316 -5.87 -2.85 15.71
CA GLY A 316 -7.01 -3.68 15.37
C GLY A 316 -6.85 -5.12 15.82
N TRP A 317 -7.97 -5.76 16.12
CA TRP A 317 -8.02 -7.16 16.50
C TRP A 317 -9.33 -7.80 16.07
N ALA A 318 -9.32 -9.13 15.99
CA ALA A 318 -10.52 -9.93 15.86
C ALA A 318 -10.83 -10.63 17.19
N ASP A 319 -12.09 -10.80 17.54
CA ASP A 319 -12.44 -11.65 18.68
C ASP A 319 -12.01 -13.09 18.40
N ARG A 320 -11.42 -13.76 19.40
CA ARG A 320 -11.03 -15.17 19.27
C ARG A 320 -12.22 -16.01 18.87
N SER A 321 -12.10 -16.70 17.74
CA SER A 321 -13.21 -17.54 17.24
C SER A 321 -13.41 -18.70 18.22
N THR A 322 -14.59 -18.82 18.83
CA THR A 322 -14.87 -19.88 19.82
C THR A 322 -15.08 -21.26 19.18
N GLY A 323 -14.62 -21.48 17.94
CA GLY A 323 -14.65 -22.78 17.26
C GLY A 323 -16.05 -23.30 16.85
N THR A 324 -17.12 -22.51 17.03
CA THR A 324 -18.49 -22.99 16.80
C THR A 324 -19.24 -22.13 15.79
N GLY A 325 -18.96 -22.33 14.50
CA GLY A 325 -19.86 -21.94 13.41
C GLY A 325 -19.48 -20.68 12.61
N ALA A 326 -20.00 -20.63 11.39
CA ALA A 326 -19.67 -19.78 10.24
C ALA A 326 -19.79 -18.24 10.39
N LYS A 327 -19.75 -17.68 11.61
CA LYS A 327 -19.73 -16.22 11.79
C LYS A 327 -18.32 -15.70 11.57
N LYS A 328 -18.17 -14.76 10.62
CA LYS A 328 -16.93 -13.99 10.47
C LYS A 328 -16.61 -13.35 11.82
N PRO A 329 -15.37 -13.46 12.32
CA PRO A 329 -15.01 -12.88 13.60
C PRO A 329 -15.23 -11.36 13.54
N GLU A 330 -15.79 -10.81 14.60
CA GLU A 330 -16.00 -9.36 14.71
C GLU A 330 -14.63 -8.69 14.79
N ARG A 331 -14.42 -7.69 13.93
CA ARG A 331 -13.18 -6.92 13.89
C ARG A 331 -13.38 -5.61 14.62
N HIS A 332 -12.50 -5.34 15.56
CA HIS A 332 -12.48 -4.14 16.36
C HIS A 332 -11.26 -3.31 16.00
N THR A 333 -11.40 -1.99 16.10
CA THR A 333 -10.27 -1.06 15.93
C THR A 333 -10.32 0.03 16.98
N ARG A 334 -9.15 0.52 17.39
CA ARG A 334 -8.97 1.67 18.28
C ARG A 334 -7.75 2.47 17.81
N LYS A 335 -7.84 3.79 17.86
CA LYS A 335 -6.67 4.63 17.63
C LYS A 335 -5.87 4.77 18.92
N LEU A 336 -4.55 4.71 18.81
CA LEU A 336 -3.61 4.83 19.90
C LEU A 336 -2.61 5.94 19.60
N ARG A 337 -2.25 6.70 20.64
CA ARG A 337 -1.07 7.56 20.65
C ARG A 337 0.02 6.93 21.49
N LEU A 338 1.20 6.75 20.90
CA LEU A 338 2.38 6.22 21.56
C LEU A 338 3.41 7.34 21.67
N MET A 339 3.83 7.63 22.89
CA MET A 339 4.95 8.52 23.13
C MET A 339 6.24 7.69 23.15
N TRP A 340 7.12 7.94 22.21
CA TRP A 340 8.45 7.38 22.17
C TRP A 340 9.44 8.40 22.72
N VAL A 341 10.36 7.92 23.55
CA VAL A 341 11.43 8.74 24.14
C VAL A 341 12.76 8.05 23.95
N ARG A 342 13.83 8.82 23.74
CA ARG A 342 15.18 8.29 23.68
C ARG A 342 15.73 8.12 25.10
N GLN A 343 16.09 6.90 25.47
CA GLN A 343 16.73 6.58 26.75
C GLN A 343 18.03 5.82 26.49
N THR A 344 19.13 6.30 27.06
CA THR A 344 20.46 5.69 26.93
C THR A 344 20.92 5.40 25.49
N GLY A 345 20.37 6.13 24.51
CA GLY A 345 20.69 5.98 23.08
C GLY A 345 19.57 5.30 22.27
N ASP A 346 18.73 4.50 22.92
CA ASP A 346 17.68 3.70 22.28
C ASP A 346 16.31 4.37 22.38
N TRP A 347 15.41 4.05 21.45
CA TRP A 347 14.03 4.51 21.49
C TRP A 347 13.16 3.53 22.28
N VAL A 348 12.45 4.03 23.27
CA VAL A 348 11.51 3.26 24.09
C VAL A 348 10.13 3.93 24.10
N VAL A 349 9.06 3.15 24.19
CA VAL A 349 7.72 3.72 24.38
C VAL A 349 7.55 4.10 25.86
N ASP A 350 7.35 5.39 26.13
CA ASP A 350 7.09 5.93 27.47
C ASP A 350 5.61 5.83 27.84
N GLN A 351 4.71 6.09 26.87
CA GLN A 351 3.27 6.19 27.13
C GLN A 351 2.45 5.64 25.98
N ILE A 352 1.30 5.05 26.30
CA ILE A 352 0.26 4.67 25.35
C ILE A 352 -1.05 5.27 25.83
N ARG A 353 -1.77 5.95 24.93
CA ARG A 353 -3.08 6.57 25.21
C ARG A 353 -4.05 6.20 24.10
N LEU A 354 -5.34 6.09 24.42
CA LEU A 354 -6.37 6.07 23.38
C LEU A 354 -6.37 7.44 22.67
N ALA A 355 -6.49 7.43 21.35
CA ALA A 355 -6.72 8.66 20.59
C ALA A 355 -8.22 8.84 20.40
N ASP A 356 -8.68 10.08 20.57
CA ASP A 356 -10.07 10.50 20.35
C ASP A 356 -10.55 10.30 18.90
#